data_AF-A0A6J4X7J4-F1
#
_entry.id   AF-A0A6J4X7J4-F1
#
_cell.length_a   1.000
_cell.length_b   1.000
_cell.length_c   1.000
_cell.angle_alpha   90.00
_cell.angle_beta   90.00
_cell.angle_gamma   90.00
#
_symmetry.space_group_name_H-M   'P 1'
#
loop_
_entity.id
_entity.type
_entity.pdbx_description
1 polymer ?
#
loop_
_entity_poly.entity_id
_entity_poly.type
_entity_poly.pdbx_seq_one_letter_code
_entity_poly.pdbx_strand_id
1 'polypeptide(L)'
;MSRKLLLSMLIVWLSVMCVDRSSYAGFHEFVIRNGSTGKSPTIQSNKDYAQGATEFIISGGGMKAGWGSNDLNGYSIGDIGRLSITRYDDTSRFSAGSGPAVAPYFNFWVTDGSGHFAVIANEPSSPAFQPLFTENGDGSKTYDLSFDGMSDQRAKVYETPGWNSNSSWIHDLYGPDPLTFSDLASLRIAPPPPSYIQDSVNGVGSGAPDVIDTDIAYGFTWVFGDTLSNYVSGDEGYIVAGPVAAPVAINIDIEVKNRRIRLKIDDGECKAYGKVWVVIYGTSNFDATTVNKSTAVLGDPALGGAAQPIFGVLWDLDRDGYKDCLLFFSVCQLYKNGAIHGDTIELVLTGLTNEGVEIIGSDEVRVRLYVDNSRGPRGPRVAH
;
A
#
# COMPACT_ATOMS: atom_id res chain seq x y z
N MET A 1 -22.33 54.95 -34.12
CA MET A 1 -21.92 53.58 -34.52
C MET A 1 -20.94 53.05 -33.49
N SER A 2 -21.40 52.27 -32.51
CA SER A 2 -20.55 51.58 -31.54
C SER A 2 -21.11 50.18 -31.32
N ARG A 3 -20.39 49.16 -31.80
CA ARG A 3 -20.63 47.75 -31.50
C ARG A 3 -19.42 47.24 -30.72
N LYS A 4 -19.41 47.50 -29.42
CA LYS A 4 -18.52 46.88 -28.43
C LYS A 4 -19.27 46.83 -27.11
N LEU A 5 -20.07 45.80 -26.89
CA LEU A 5 -20.59 45.38 -25.57
C LEU A 5 -21.61 44.27 -25.81
N LEU A 6 -21.22 43.02 -25.53
CA LEU A 6 -22.05 41.86 -25.16
C LEU A 6 -21.33 40.57 -25.56
N LEU A 7 -20.25 40.24 -24.85
CA LEU A 7 -19.78 38.85 -24.74
C LEU A 7 -18.95 38.70 -23.46
N SER A 8 -19.59 38.98 -22.33
CA SER A 8 -19.04 38.72 -21.00
C SER A 8 -20.10 38.00 -20.18
N MET A 9 -19.69 36.95 -19.48
CA MET A 9 -20.42 36.17 -18.47
C MET A 9 -21.42 35.12 -18.99
N LEU A 10 -20.88 33.96 -19.38
CA LEU A 10 -21.44 32.67 -18.95
C LEU A 10 -20.36 31.57 -19.01
N ILE A 11 -19.41 31.60 -18.06
CA ILE A 11 -18.64 30.40 -17.69
C ILE A 11 -19.19 30.00 -16.33
N VAL A 12 -20.33 29.31 -16.37
CA VAL A 12 -20.91 28.62 -15.21
C VAL A 12 -20.11 27.34 -15.02
N TRP A 13 -19.48 27.28 -13.85
CA TRP A 13 -19.01 26.11 -13.13
C TRP A 13 -19.45 24.75 -13.69
N LEU A 14 -18.47 23.97 -14.13
CA LEU A 14 -18.52 22.51 -14.05
C LEU A 14 -17.15 21.97 -13.64
N SER A 15 -16.67 22.42 -12.48
CA SER A 15 -15.63 21.68 -11.75
C SER A 15 -16.32 20.48 -11.12
N VAL A 16 -16.41 19.39 -11.90
CA VAL A 16 -16.84 18.08 -11.40
C VAL A 16 -15.91 17.72 -10.24
N MET A 17 -16.48 17.76 -9.04
CA MET A 17 -15.95 17.04 -7.91
C MET A 17 -15.99 15.54 -8.22
N CYS A 18 -14.91 14.89 -7.81
CA CYS A 18 -14.80 13.53 -7.30
C CYS A 18 -13.60 12.85 -7.96
N VAL A 19 -12.42 13.19 -7.44
CA VAL A 19 -11.32 12.24 -7.47
C VAL A 19 -11.59 11.29 -6.31
N ASP A 20 -12.42 10.28 -6.54
CA ASP A 20 -12.30 9.06 -5.75
C ASP A 20 -10.98 8.45 -6.20
N ARG A 21 -9.88 8.84 -5.54
CA ARG A 21 -8.76 7.92 -5.47
C ARG A 21 -9.38 6.65 -4.88
N SER A 22 -9.14 5.49 -5.49
CA SER A 22 -9.17 4.25 -4.71
C SER A 22 -8.12 4.46 -3.63
N SER A 23 -8.53 5.11 -2.53
CA SER A 23 -7.73 5.20 -1.35
C SER A 23 -7.55 3.76 -0.96
N TYR A 24 -6.31 3.35 -0.72
CA TYR A 24 -6.07 2.33 0.29
C TYR A 24 -7.15 2.53 1.36
N ALA A 25 -7.94 1.50 1.64
CA ALA A 25 -9.01 1.50 2.64
C ALA A 25 -8.53 2.18 3.92
N GLY A 26 -7.21 2.13 4.13
CA GLY A 26 -6.50 2.89 5.11
C GLY A 26 -6.48 2.07 6.37
N PHE A 27 -5.63 2.51 7.28
CA PHE A 27 -5.50 1.84 8.54
C PHE A 27 -6.43 2.50 9.57
N HIS A 28 -7.31 1.70 10.16
CA HIS A 28 -8.25 2.12 11.19
C HIS A 28 -7.77 1.65 12.56
N GLU A 29 -7.67 2.59 13.51
CA GLU A 29 -7.26 2.30 14.88
C GLU A 29 -8.47 1.86 15.69
N PHE A 30 -8.35 0.78 16.48
CA PHE A 30 -9.46 0.28 17.29
C PHE A 30 -9.03 -0.47 18.54
N VAL A 31 -9.96 -0.58 19.48
CA VAL A 31 -9.82 -1.46 20.64
C VAL A 31 -10.33 -2.84 20.27
N ILE A 32 -9.49 -3.85 20.52
CA ILE A 32 -9.85 -5.27 20.36
C ILE A 32 -10.46 -5.81 21.65
N ARG A 33 -9.78 -5.56 22.78
CA ARG A 33 -10.20 -6.13 24.06
C ARG A 33 -9.88 -5.19 25.22
N ASN A 34 -10.84 -5.05 26.13
CA ASN A 34 -10.63 -4.40 27.42
C ASN A 34 -9.76 -5.29 28.34
N GLY A 35 -8.98 -4.67 29.22
CA GLY A 35 -8.21 -5.39 30.23
C GLY A 35 -9.11 -6.07 31.27
N SER A 36 -8.50 -6.92 32.11
CA SER A 36 -9.21 -7.65 33.17
C SER A 36 -9.95 -6.77 34.20
N THR A 37 -9.61 -5.48 34.26
CA THR A 37 -10.26 -4.47 35.12
C THR A 37 -11.40 -3.72 34.42
N GLY A 38 -11.74 -4.09 33.18
CA GLY A 38 -12.72 -3.41 32.34
C GLY A 38 -12.21 -2.12 31.67
N LYS A 39 -10.96 -1.72 31.93
CA LYS A 39 -10.35 -0.56 31.28
C LYS A 39 -9.97 -0.87 29.82
N SER A 40 -10.22 0.08 28.93
CA SER A 40 -9.80 0.00 27.52
C SER A 40 -8.36 0.48 27.33
N PRO A 41 -7.65 -0.02 26.29
CA PRO A 41 -6.50 0.69 25.74
C PRO A 41 -6.81 2.16 25.46
N THR A 42 -5.82 3.03 25.59
CA THR A 42 -5.91 4.41 25.07
C THR A 42 -5.18 4.48 23.74
N ILE A 43 -5.84 5.06 22.73
CA ILE A 43 -5.29 5.28 21.40
C ILE A 43 -5.28 6.79 21.17
N GLN A 44 -4.12 7.36 20.86
CA GLN A 44 -3.98 8.80 20.69
C GLN A 44 -2.92 9.15 19.64
N SER A 45 -3.03 10.31 19.01
CA SER A 45 -1.96 10.83 18.17
C SER A 45 -0.74 11.20 19.02
N ASN A 46 0.47 10.88 18.56
CA ASN A 46 1.71 11.29 19.21
C ASN A 46 2.64 11.94 18.19
N LYS A 47 2.80 13.27 18.28
CA LYS A 47 3.60 14.06 17.32
C LYS A 47 5.01 14.35 17.81
N ASP A 48 5.32 13.94 19.04
CA ASP A 48 6.59 14.26 19.69
C ASP A 48 7.73 13.39 19.12
N TYR A 49 7.39 12.18 18.63
CA TYR A 49 8.33 11.24 18.03
C TYR A 49 8.38 11.33 16.50
N ALA A 50 7.21 11.34 15.85
CA ALA A 50 7.12 11.43 14.40
C ALA A 50 5.81 12.04 13.94
N GLN A 51 5.84 12.72 12.79
CA GLN A 51 4.62 13.25 12.20
C GLN A 51 3.70 12.09 11.77
N GLY A 52 2.46 12.09 12.27
CA GLY A 52 1.48 11.06 11.95
C GLY A 52 1.68 9.75 12.73
N ALA A 53 2.48 9.76 13.79
CA ALA A 53 2.54 8.63 14.71
C ALA A 53 1.29 8.56 15.61
N THR A 54 0.94 7.32 15.93
CA THR A 54 -0.14 6.94 16.84
C THR A 54 0.47 6.18 18.01
N GLU A 55 0.00 6.47 19.21
CA GLU A 55 0.40 5.80 20.43
C GLU A 55 -0.74 4.89 20.94
N PHE A 56 -0.41 3.61 21.12
CA PHE A 56 -1.29 2.60 21.72
C PHE A 56 -0.84 2.30 23.15
N ILE A 57 -1.57 2.82 24.13
CA ILE A 57 -1.27 2.67 25.55
C ILE A 57 -1.99 1.45 26.10
N ILE A 58 -1.23 0.41 26.42
CA ILE A 58 -1.70 -0.85 27.01
C ILE A 58 -1.41 -0.81 28.52
N SER A 59 -2.31 -0.25 29.32
CA SER A 59 -2.04 0.02 30.74
C SER A 59 -2.31 -1.14 31.70
N GLY A 60 -2.79 -2.28 31.21
CA GLY A 60 -3.09 -3.44 32.03
C GLY A 60 -3.19 -4.73 31.22
N GLY A 61 -3.04 -5.86 31.91
CA GLY A 61 -3.09 -7.16 31.25
C GLY A 61 -4.43 -7.50 30.62
N GLY A 62 -4.36 -8.22 29.49
CA GLY A 62 -5.52 -8.54 28.67
C GLY A 62 -5.94 -7.42 27.72
N MET A 63 -5.46 -6.18 27.90
CA MET A 63 -5.74 -5.09 26.96
C MET A 63 -5.14 -5.40 25.59
N LYS A 64 -5.92 -5.15 24.54
CA LYS A 64 -5.52 -5.39 23.16
C LYS A 64 -6.10 -4.30 22.26
N ALA A 65 -5.26 -3.73 21.40
CA ALA A 65 -5.65 -2.75 20.41
C ALA A 65 -5.10 -3.14 19.03
N GLY A 66 -5.71 -2.62 17.98
CA GLY A 66 -5.39 -2.96 16.60
C GLY A 66 -5.28 -1.72 15.71
N TRP A 67 -4.52 -1.87 14.64
CA TRP A 67 -4.52 -0.98 13.49
C TRP A 67 -4.77 -1.82 12.24
N GLY A 68 -6.01 -1.80 11.74
CA GLY A 68 -6.51 -2.75 10.73
C GLY A 68 -6.77 -2.13 9.37
N SER A 69 -6.60 -2.93 8.32
CA SER A 69 -6.85 -2.53 6.93
C SER A 69 -7.53 -3.64 6.14
N ASN A 70 -8.33 -3.23 5.15
CA ASN A 70 -8.95 -4.10 4.14
C ASN A 70 -8.18 -4.10 2.81
N ASP A 71 -6.99 -3.50 2.75
CA ASP A 71 -6.18 -3.39 1.52
C ASP A 71 -5.73 -4.74 0.95
N LEU A 72 -5.74 -5.79 1.78
CA LEU A 72 -5.44 -7.16 1.38
C LEU A 72 -6.68 -8.04 1.20
N ASN A 73 -7.90 -7.50 1.35
CA ASN A 73 -9.12 -8.30 1.18
C ASN A 73 -9.23 -8.84 -0.25
N GLY A 74 -9.53 -10.13 -0.38
CA GLY A 74 -9.68 -10.82 -1.66
C GLY A 74 -8.39 -11.43 -2.20
N TYR A 75 -7.22 -10.95 -1.75
CA TYR A 75 -5.92 -11.53 -2.09
C TYR A 75 -5.64 -12.79 -1.28
N SER A 76 -4.72 -13.63 -1.75
CA SER A 76 -4.18 -14.72 -0.94
C SER A 76 -3.04 -14.25 -0.04
N ILE A 77 -2.68 -15.02 1.00
CA ILE A 77 -1.50 -14.73 1.82
C ILE A 77 -0.22 -14.69 0.97
N GLY A 78 -0.12 -15.56 -0.04
CA GLY A 78 1.00 -15.60 -0.98
C GLY A 78 1.14 -14.36 -1.86
N ASP A 79 0.06 -13.59 -2.01
CA ASP A 79 0.04 -12.36 -2.81
C ASP A 79 0.50 -11.14 -2.01
N ILE A 80 1.02 -11.29 -0.79
CA ILE A 80 1.46 -10.14 0.03
C ILE A 80 2.79 -9.60 -0.50
N GLY A 81 2.72 -8.38 -1.04
CA GLY A 81 3.89 -7.66 -1.55
C GLY A 81 4.64 -6.94 -0.45
N ARG A 82 3.91 -6.30 0.47
CA ARG A 82 4.51 -5.50 1.54
C ARG A 82 3.62 -5.37 2.77
N LEU A 83 4.17 -5.66 3.94
CA LEU A 83 3.66 -5.29 5.25
C LEU A 83 4.72 -4.44 5.93
N SER A 84 4.39 -3.19 6.27
CA SER A 84 5.35 -2.32 6.95
C SER A 84 4.73 -1.58 8.11
N ILE A 85 5.53 -1.31 9.14
CA ILE A 85 5.20 -0.41 10.24
C ILE A 85 6.50 0.01 10.95
N THR A 86 6.58 1.28 11.34
CA THR A 86 7.75 1.80 12.08
C THR A 86 7.37 2.09 13.52
N ARG A 87 8.17 1.59 14.47
CA ARG A 87 8.10 1.90 15.90
C ARG A 87 9.10 2.99 16.26
N TYR A 88 8.66 3.94 17.06
CA TYR A 88 9.47 5.03 17.60
C TYR A 88 9.64 4.97 19.11
N ASP A 89 8.94 4.06 19.79
CA ASP A 89 9.07 3.90 21.24
C ASP A 89 10.39 3.23 21.63
N ASP A 90 10.90 3.54 22.82
CA ASP A 90 12.12 2.92 23.34
C ASP A 90 11.89 1.43 23.64
N THR A 91 12.34 0.57 22.73
CA THR A 91 12.24 -0.89 22.89
C THR A 91 13.20 -1.45 23.94
N SER A 92 14.24 -0.70 24.36
CA SER A 92 15.24 -1.16 25.33
C SER A 92 14.74 -1.22 26.77
N ARG A 93 13.62 -0.52 27.06
CA ARG A 93 12.93 -0.62 28.35
C ARG A 93 12.28 -1.99 28.59
N PHE A 94 12.20 -2.83 27.55
CA PHE A 94 11.67 -4.17 27.62
C PHE A 94 12.79 -5.20 27.66
N SER A 95 12.57 -6.28 28.41
CA SER A 95 13.46 -7.45 28.36
C SER A 95 13.57 -7.95 26.92
N ALA A 96 14.80 -8.13 26.41
CA ALA A 96 15.03 -8.63 25.06
C ALA A 96 14.28 -9.97 24.84
N GLY A 97 13.57 -10.08 23.71
CA GLY A 97 12.76 -11.26 23.39
C GLY A 97 11.38 -11.32 24.04
N SER A 98 11.04 -10.38 24.93
CA SER A 98 9.68 -10.27 25.46
C SER A 98 8.70 -9.77 24.40
N GLY A 99 7.42 -10.13 24.50
CA GLY A 99 6.36 -9.65 23.59
C GLY A 99 6.41 -8.14 23.26
N PRO A 100 6.61 -7.24 24.24
CA PRO A 100 6.72 -5.79 24.01
C PRO A 100 7.95 -5.39 23.22
N ALA A 101 9.06 -6.09 23.42
CA ALA A 101 10.30 -5.86 22.70
C ALA A 101 10.19 -6.28 21.23
N VAL A 102 9.25 -7.17 20.89
CA VAL A 102 9.14 -7.78 19.55
C VAL A 102 7.84 -7.46 18.80
N ALA A 103 6.88 -6.83 19.49
CA ALA A 103 5.66 -6.27 18.91
C ALA A 103 5.98 -5.16 17.88
N PRO A 104 5.01 -4.74 17.04
CA PRO A 104 3.69 -5.32 16.90
C PRO A 104 3.74 -6.73 16.33
N TYR A 105 2.70 -7.50 16.59
CA TYR A 105 2.41 -8.70 15.82
C TYR A 105 1.31 -8.38 14.81
N PHE A 106 1.09 -9.27 13.85
CA PHE A 106 0.11 -9.11 12.81
C PHE A 106 -0.76 -10.35 12.66
N ASN A 107 -1.98 -10.11 12.19
CA ASN A 107 -2.99 -11.12 12.01
C ASN A 107 -3.66 -10.94 10.64
N PHE A 108 -4.03 -12.06 10.02
CA PHE A 108 -4.90 -12.13 8.86
C PHE A 108 -6.20 -12.83 9.25
N TRP A 109 -7.34 -12.25 8.92
CA TRP A 109 -8.56 -13.03 8.80
C TRP A 109 -8.56 -13.72 7.43
N VAL A 110 -8.75 -15.04 7.42
CA VAL A 110 -8.78 -15.85 6.20
C VAL A 110 -10.07 -16.63 6.07
N THR A 111 -10.41 -17.01 4.83
CA THR A 111 -11.57 -17.85 4.51
C THR A 111 -11.25 -18.87 3.43
N ASP A 112 -11.99 -19.98 3.43
CA ASP A 112 -12.03 -20.95 2.33
C ASP A 112 -13.09 -20.63 1.27
N GLY A 113 -13.86 -19.54 1.45
CA GLY A 113 -14.98 -19.18 0.57
C GLY A 113 -16.25 -20.01 0.75
N SER A 114 -16.24 -21.00 1.67
CA SER A 114 -17.38 -21.86 2.01
C SER A 114 -18.01 -21.48 3.35
N GLY A 115 -17.68 -20.30 3.88
CA GLY A 115 -18.20 -19.79 5.15
C GLY A 115 -17.38 -20.16 6.38
N HIS A 116 -16.21 -20.80 6.20
CA HIS A 116 -15.26 -20.97 7.29
C HIS A 116 -14.31 -19.78 7.35
N PHE A 117 -13.99 -19.36 8.57
CA PHE A 117 -13.00 -18.33 8.83
C PHE A 117 -12.00 -18.82 9.88
N ALA A 118 -10.82 -18.20 9.88
CA ALA A 118 -9.80 -18.37 10.89
C ALA A 118 -8.93 -17.12 10.96
N VAL A 119 -8.20 -16.96 12.06
CA VAL A 119 -7.14 -15.98 12.19
C VAL A 119 -5.79 -16.66 12.01
N ILE A 120 -4.99 -16.17 11.07
CA ILE A 120 -3.59 -16.56 10.90
C ILE A 120 -2.73 -15.46 11.49
N ALA A 121 -1.82 -15.79 12.40
CA ALA A 121 -0.99 -14.78 13.08
C ALA A 121 0.48 -15.18 13.08
N ASN A 122 1.37 -14.19 13.09
CA ASN A 122 2.72 -14.44 13.61
C ASN A 122 2.63 -14.56 15.14
N GLU A 123 3.41 -15.47 15.72
CA GLU A 123 3.41 -15.60 17.18
C GLU A 123 4.14 -14.38 17.79
N PRO A 124 3.50 -13.60 18.68
CA PRO A 124 4.06 -12.37 19.27
C PRO A 124 5.29 -12.59 20.16
N SER A 125 5.69 -13.84 20.38
CA SER A 125 6.91 -14.21 21.12
C SER A 125 7.85 -15.06 20.27
N SER A 126 7.62 -15.16 18.95
CA SER A 126 8.54 -15.86 18.08
C SER A 126 9.81 -15.03 17.91
N PRO A 127 10.96 -15.48 18.43
CA PRO A 127 12.21 -14.77 18.22
C PRO A 127 12.61 -14.74 16.74
N ALA A 128 11.98 -15.55 15.88
CA ALA A 128 12.28 -15.61 14.46
C ALA A 128 11.88 -14.34 13.69
N PHE A 129 10.92 -13.57 14.20
CA PHE A 129 10.56 -12.27 13.61
C PHE A 129 11.48 -11.13 14.06
N GLN A 130 12.21 -11.27 15.18
CA GLN A 130 13.05 -10.18 15.69
C GLN A 130 14.16 -9.74 14.72
N PRO A 131 14.89 -10.66 14.05
CA PRO A 131 15.91 -10.27 13.06
C PRO A 131 15.34 -9.54 11.85
N LEU A 132 14.02 -9.52 11.66
CA LEU A 132 13.36 -8.83 10.55
C LEU A 132 13.09 -7.35 10.85
N PHE A 133 13.38 -6.88 12.07
CA PHE A 133 13.41 -5.45 12.36
C PHE A 133 14.68 -4.81 11.79
N THR A 134 14.48 -3.76 11.00
CA THR A 134 15.57 -2.86 10.60
C THR A 134 15.67 -1.70 11.59
N GLU A 135 16.86 -1.44 12.14
CA GLU A 135 17.13 -0.23 12.94
C GLU A 135 17.47 0.93 12.01
N ASN A 136 16.75 2.06 12.13
CA ASN A 136 16.83 3.17 11.16
C ASN A 136 17.91 4.23 11.50
N GLY A 137 18.79 3.95 12.47
CA GLY A 137 19.87 4.85 12.90
C GLY A 137 19.43 6.04 13.77
N ASP A 138 18.13 6.35 13.81
CA ASP A 138 17.51 7.35 14.70
C ASP A 138 16.92 6.72 15.98
N GLY A 139 17.14 5.41 16.17
CA GLY A 139 16.59 4.62 17.28
C GLY A 139 15.22 3.99 16.98
N SER A 140 14.54 4.39 15.90
CA SER A 140 13.32 3.73 15.45
C SER A 140 13.62 2.36 14.82
N LYS A 141 12.60 1.50 14.81
CA LYS A 141 12.65 0.14 14.27
C LYS A 141 11.51 -0.11 13.29
N THR A 142 11.81 -0.67 12.13
CA THR A 142 10.81 -0.92 11.08
C THR A 142 10.71 -2.39 10.76
N TYR A 143 9.47 -2.90 10.73
CA TYR A 143 9.16 -4.09 9.95
C TYR A 143 8.91 -3.64 8.52
N ASP A 144 9.54 -4.32 7.56
CA ASP A 144 9.24 -4.20 6.13
C ASP A 144 9.33 -5.59 5.51
N LEU A 145 8.19 -6.29 5.48
CA LEU A 145 8.08 -7.71 5.17
C LEU A 145 7.39 -7.91 3.82
N SER A 146 7.95 -8.74 2.95
CA SER A 146 7.22 -9.36 1.84
C SER A 146 6.78 -10.77 2.22
N PHE A 147 5.91 -11.39 1.41
CA PHE A 147 5.61 -12.82 1.57
C PHE A 147 6.87 -13.68 1.62
N ASP A 148 7.82 -13.48 0.69
CA ASP A 148 9.09 -14.22 0.69
C ASP A 148 9.81 -14.13 2.03
N GLY A 149 9.86 -12.93 2.64
CA GLY A 149 10.51 -12.67 3.91
C GLY A 149 9.82 -13.28 5.14
N MET A 150 8.57 -13.74 5.01
CA MET A 150 7.83 -14.41 6.09
C MET A 150 7.42 -15.84 5.76
N SER A 151 7.62 -16.31 4.54
CA SER A 151 7.09 -17.58 4.02
C SER A 151 7.53 -18.80 4.84
N ASP A 152 8.77 -18.83 5.29
CA ASP A 152 9.37 -19.90 6.11
C ASP A 152 9.06 -19.75 7.62
N GLN A 153 8.42 -18.64 8.00
CA GLN A 153 8.11 -18.36 9.39
C GLN A 153 6.87 -19.14 9.83
N ARG A 154 6.89 -19.59 11.08
CA ARG A 154 5.77 -20.30 11.70
C ARG A 154 4.53 -19.41 11.73
N ALA A 155 3.43 -19.95 11.24
CA ALA A 155 2.11 -19.36 11.32
C ALA A 155 1.27 -20.07 12.40
N LYS A 156 0.44 -19.32 13.11
CA LYS A 156 -0.51 -19.86 14.08
C LYS A 156 -1.94 -19.67 13.62
N VAL A 157 -2.75 -20.69 13.87
CA VAL A 157 -4.18 -20.69 13.58
C VAL A 157 -4.95 -20.41 14.88
N TYR A 158 -5.86 -19.44 14.82
CA TYR A 158 -6.72 -19.02 15.92
C TYR A 158 -8.16 -18.81 15.44
N GLU A 159 -9.07 -18.57 16.39
CA GLU A 159 -10.43 -18.08 16.14
C GLU A 159 -11.24 -18.93 15.16
N THR A 160 -11.10 -20.25 15.30
CA THR A 160 -11.84 -21.24 14.51
C THR A 160 -12.01 -22.54 15.29
N PRO A 161 -13.11 -23.30 15.17
CA PRO A 161 -13.31 -24.50 15.98
C PRO A 161 -12.14 -25.49 15.84
N GLY A 162 -11.67 -26.06 16.94
CA GLY A 162 -10.57 -27.04 16.95
C GLY A 162 -9.16 -26.45 16.78
N TRP A 163 -8.99 -25.12 16.79
CA TRP A 163 -7.68 -24.48 16.63
C TRP A 163 -6.66 -24.90 17.71
N ASN A 164 -7.12 -25.15 18.94
CA ASN A 164 -6.27 -25.51 20.08
C ASN A 164 -5.95 -27.02 20.17
N SER A 165 -6.55 -27.83 19.30
CA SER A 165 -6.35 -29.28 19.19
C SER A 165 -5.79 -29.72 17.84
N ASN A 166 -5.34 -28.76 17.01
CA ASN A 166 -4.90 -28.97 15.62
C ASN A 166 -5.92 -29.79 14.80
N SER A 167 -7.20 -29.50 15.01
CA SER A 167 -8.32 -30.19 14.35
C SER A 167 -9.32 -29.19 13.76
N SER A 168 -8.83 -28.00 13.40
CA SER A 168 -9.64 -27.01 12.68
C SER A 168 -9.68 -27.33 11.19
N TRP A 169 -10.60 -26.68 10.48
CA TRP A 169 -10.69 -26.81 9.03
C TRP A 169 -9.37 -26.49 8.31
N ILE A 170 -8.55 -25.58 8.86
CA ILE A 170 -7.20 -25.31 8.36
C ILE A 170 -6.31 -26.54 8.50
N HIS A 171 -6.30 -27.20 9.66
CA HIS A 171 -5.49 -28.40 9.88
C HIS A 171 -6.02 -29.61 9.12
N ASP A 172 -7.31 -29.66 8.82
CA ASP A 172 -7.89 -30.67 7.91
C ASP A 172 -7.37 -30.48 6.47
N LEU A 173 -7.15 -29.23 6.03
CA LEU A 173 -6.64 -28.92 4.70
C LEU A 173 -5.12 -29.10 4.57
N TYR A 174 -4.35 -28.66 5.57
CA TYR A 174 -2.89 -28.54 5.48
C TYR A 174 -2.13 -29.51 6.39
N GLY A 175 -2.82 -30.25 7.25
CA GLY A 175 -2.24 -31.18 8.20
C GLY A 175 -2.08 -30.61 9.62
N PRO A 176 -1.79 -31.49 10.61
CA PRO A 176 -1.71 -31.12 12.03
C PRO A 176 -0.33 -30.61 12.47
N ASP A 177 0.66 -30.67 11.59
CA ASP A 177 2.03 -30.22 11.86
C ASP A 177 2.07 -28.69 12.05
N PRO A 178 3.12 -28.15 12.70
CA PRO A 178 3.30 -26.70 12.76
C PRO A 178 3.34 -26.09 11.35
N LEU A 179 2.35 -25.25 11.05
CA LEU A 179 2.22 -24.60 9.76
C LEU A 179 3.16 -23.40 9.64
N THR A 180 3.60 -23.12 8.42
CA THR A 180 4.31 -21.90 8.02
C THR A 180 3.38 -21.00 7.20
N PHE A 181 3.79 -19.76 6.93
CA PHE A 181 3.06 -18.92 5.99
C PHE A 181 3.07 -19.49 4.56
N SER A 182 4.10 -20.25 4.19
CA SER A 182 4.16 -20.96 2.91
C SER A 182 3.07 -22.02 2.76
N ASP A 183 2.77 -22.78 3.83
CA ASP A 183 1.71 -23.78 3.79
C ASP A 183 0.33 -23.14 3.58
N LEU A 184 0.17 -21.92 4.09
CA LEU A 184 -1.09 -21.16 4.08
C LEU A 184 -1.21 -20.17 2.91
N ALA A 185 -0.24 -20.17 1.98
CA ALA A 185 -0.12 -19.16 0.93
C ALA A 185 -1.39 -19.00 0.09
N SER A 186 -2.12 -20.09 -0.15
CA SER A 186 -3.32 -20.09 -1.00
C SER A 186 -4.59 -19.59 -0.31
N LEU A 187 -4.59 -19.37 1.00
CA LEU A 187 -5.78 -18.94 1.73
C LEU A 187 -6.12 -17.49 1.39
N ARG A 188 -7.40 -17.22 1.13
CA ARG A 188 -7.87 -15.86 0.84
C ARG A 188 -8.03 -15.07 2.12
N ILE A 189 -7.53 -13.84 2.12
CA ILE A 189 -7.68 -12.86 3.18
C ILE A 189 -9.07 -12.23 3.04
N ALA A 190 -9.90 -12.39 4.05
CA ALA A 190 -11.21 -11.75 4.13
C ALA A 190 -11.70 -11.76 5.59
N PRO A 191 -12.17 -10.62 6.12
CA PRO A 191 -12.78 -10.59 7.44
C PRO A 191 -14.13 -11.34 7.44
N PRO A 192 -14.49 -12.03 8.53
CA PRO A 192 -15.83 -12.55 8.72
C PRO A 192 -16.84 -11.40 8.91
N PRO A 193 -18.13 -11.61 8.59
CA PRO A 193 -19.18 -10.69 9.01
C PRO A 193 -19.36 -10.72 10.55
N PRO A 194 -19.86 -9.64 11.18
CA PRO A 194 -20.14 -9.60 12.62
C PRO A 194 -20.96 -10.80 13.14
N SER A 195 -21.94 -11.27 12.36
CA SER A 195 -22.76 -12.43 12.73
C SER A 195 -21.99 -13.73 12.88
N TYR A 196 -20.86 -13.89 12.17
CA TYR A 196 -19.99 -15.06 12.33
C TYR A 196 -19.22 -15.00 13.65
N ILE A 197 -18.70 -13.82 14.01
CA ILE A 197 -17.98 -13.59 15.27
C ILE A 197 -18.89 -13.81 16.48
N GLN A 198 -20.14 -13.33 16.40
CA GLN A 198 -21.13 -13.47 17.48
C GLN A 198 -21.67 -14.89 17.67
N ASP A 199 -21.52 -15.77 16.67
CA ASP A 199 -21.97 -17.15 16.77
C ASP A 199 -20.95 -18.00 17.53
N SER A 200 -21.30 -18.36 18.76
CA SER A 200 -20.49 -19.21 19.64
C SER A 200 -20.06 -20.55 19.03
N VAL A 201 -20.77 -21.08 18.01
CA VAL A 201 -20.39 -22.31 17.32
C VAL A 201 -19.07 -22.15 16.56
N ASN A 202 -18.76 -20.93 16.12
CA ASN A 202 -17.53 -20.62 15.39
C ASN A 202 -16.29 -20.50 16.30
N GLY A 203 -16.47 -20.50 17.62
CA GLY A 203 -15.35 -20.52 18.58
C GLY A 203 -14.44 -19.29 18.49
N VAL A 204 -14.98 -18.14 18.06
CA VAL A 204 -14.26 -16.86 18.05
C VAL A 204 -14.21 -16.31 19.47
N GLY A 205 -13.00 -16.14 19.99
CA GLY A 205 -12.73 -15.65 21.34
C GLY A 205 -12.72 -14.13 21.43
N SER A 206 -12.83 -13.60 22.65
CA SER A 206 -12.82 -12.14 22.91
C SER A 206 -11.50 -11.44 22.59
N GLY A 207 -10.47 -12.18 22.18
CA GLY A 207 -9.17 -11.65 21.75
C GLY A 207 -9.01 -11.61 20.24
N ALA A 208 -10.05 -11.95 19.46
CA ALA A 208 -10.00 -11.92 18.01
C ALA A 208 -9.76 -10.50 17.48
N PRO A 209 -9.13 -10.31 16.31
CA PRO A 209 -8.81 -8.98 15.78
C PRO A 209 -10.04 -8.35 15.12
N ASP A 210 -10.94 -7.85 15.96
CA ASP A 210 -12.16 -7.13 15.60
C ASP A 210 -12.39 -5.94 16.53
N VAL A 211 -13.24 -5.01 16.10
CA VAL A 211 -13.61 -3.82 16.86
C VAL A 211 -14.59 -4.22 17.96
N ILE A 212 -14.17 -4.04 19.22
CA ILE A 212 -14.99 -4.32 20.39
C ILE A 212 -16.39 -3.72 20.25
N ASP A 213 -17.40 -4.48 20.69
CA ASP A 213 -18.84 -4.14 20.66
C ASP A 213 -19.52 -4.15 19.27
N THR A 214 -18.77 -3.97 18.18
CA THR A 214 -19.34 -3.96 16.81
C THR A 214 -19.01 -5.22 16.01
N ASP A 215 -18.00 -5.97 16.44
CA ASP A 215 -17.46 -7.15 15.78
C ASP A 215 -17.08 -6.88 14.30
N ILE A 216 -16.73 -5.63 13.98
CA ILE A 216 -16.20 -5.28 12.66
C ILE A 216 -14.76 -5.75 12.60
N ALA A 217 -14.45 -6.65 11.67
CA ALA A 217 -13.11 -7.15 11.43
C ALA A 217 -12.48 -6.56 10.17
N TYR A 218 -11.15 -6.57 10.12
CA TYR A 218 -10.34 -6.17 8.97
C TYR A 218 -9.52 -7.34 8.48
N GLY A 219 -9.33 -7.49 7.16
CA GLY A 219 -8.57 -8.63 6.61
C GLY A 219 -7.15 -8.73 7.16
N PHE A 220 -6.50 -7.59 7.41
CA PHE A 220 -5.19 -7.49 8.05
C PHE A 220 -5.23 -6.57 9.26
N THR A 221 -4.49 -6.91 10.33
CA THR A 221 -4.38 -6.07 11.53
C THR A 221 -2.98 -6.13 12.14
N TRP A 222 -2.37 -4.96 12.40
CA TRP A 222 -1.26 -4.83 13.36
C TRP A 222 -1.82 -4.76 14.78
N VAL A 223 -1.25 -5.53 15.69
CA VAL A 223 -1.82 -5.75 17.01
C VAL A 223 -0.85 -5.40 18.13
N PHE A 224 -1.40 -4.76 19.16
CA PHE A 224 -0.70 -4.20 20.31
C PHE A 224 -1.29 -4.75 21.62
N GLY A 225 -0.47 -5.32 22.50
CA GLY A 225 -0.89 -5.85 23.82
C GLY A 225 -1.06 -7.38 23.88
N ASP A 226 -2.00 -7.85 24.72
CA ASP A 226 -2.36 -9.25 25.06
C ASP A 226 -1.86 -9.78 26.43
N THR A 227 -0.58 -10.07 26.63
CA THR A 227 -0.10 -10.70 27.89
C THR A 227 0.35 -9.69 28.96
N LEU A 228 0.10 -10.03 30.23
CA LEU A 228 0.18 -9.17 31.42
C LEU A 228 1.61 -8.67 31.75
N SER A 229 2.64 -9.32 31.22
CA SER A 229 4.06 -9.06 31.51
C SER A 229 4.61 -7.77 30.90
N ASN A 230 3.77 -7.02 30.19
CA ASN A 230 4.22 -6.27 29.04
C ASN A 230 4.23 -4.75 29.19
N TYR A 231 3.58 -4.20 30.23
CA TYR A 231 3.49 -2.75 30.39
C TYR A 231 3.41 -2.33 31.85
N VAL A 232 4.24 -1.35 32.20
CA VAL A 232 4.24 -0.69 33.49
C VAL A 232 3.33 0.54 33.37
N SER A 233 2.36 0.66 34.27
CA SER A 233 1.52 1.86 34.34
C SER A 233 2.40 3.09 34.58
N GLY A 234 2.31 4.08 33.70
CA GLY A 234 3.04 5.36 33.80
C GLY A 234 4.06 5.61 32.68
N ASP A 235 4.40 4.58 31.90
CA ASP A 235 5.30 4.71 30.74
C ASP A 235 4.51 4.93 29.43
N GLU A 236 5.22 5.37 28.39
CA GLU A 236 4.69 5.51 27.03
C GLU A 236 4.18 4.18 26.46
N GLY A 237 3.21 4.27 25.55
CA GLY A 237 2.66 3.14 24.81
C GLY A 237 3.55 2.66 23.67
N TYR A 238 2.97 1.89 22.74
CA TYR A 238 3.58 1.63 21.45
C TYR A 238 3.40 2.85 20.56
N ILE A 239 4.48 3.48 20.13
CA ILE A 239 4.42 4.65 19.26
C ILE A 239 4.80 4.20 17.87
N VAL A 240 3.84 4.19 16.95
CA VAL A 240 4.00 3.65 15.60
C VAL A 240 3.54 4.61 14.52
N ALA A 241 4.14 4.51 13.34
CA ALA A 241 3.70 5.25 12.16
C ALA A 241 3.91 4.47 10.86
N GLY A 242 3.30 4.99 9.79
CA GLY A 242 3.46 4.49 8.43
C GLY A 242 3.08 3.02 8.24
N PRO A 243 1.91 2.56 8.74
CA PRO A 243 1.48 1.20 8.48
C PRO A 243 1.20 1.01 6.98
N VAL A 244 1.61 -0.12 6.44
CA VAL A 244 1.37 -0.55 5.06
C VAL A 244 0.91 -2.00 5.07
N ALA A 245 -0.09 -2.30 4.26
CA ALA A 245 -0.48 -3.64 3.84
C ALA A 245 -0.83 -3.55 2.37
N ALA A 246 -0.03 -4.20 1.52
CA ALA A 246 -0.17 -4.10 0.08
C ALA A 246 0.11 -5.46 -0.58
N PRO A 247 -0.65 -5.81 -1.63
CA PRO A 247 -0.39 -7.00 -2.43
C PRO A 247 0.88 -6.82 -3.28
N VAL A 248 1.35 -7.91 -3.88
CA VAL A 248 2.43 -7.89 -4.87
C VAL A 248 1.95 -7.05 -6.06
N ALA A 249 2.75 -6.06 -6.45
CA ALA A 249 2.48 -5.29 -7.65
C ALA A 249 2.50 -6.22 -8.87
N ILE A 250 1.49 -6.10 -9.74
CA ILE A 250 1.44 -6.84 -11.00
C ILE A 250 2.49 -6.24 -11.92
N ASN A 251 3.49 -7.05 -12.29
CA ASN A 251 4.41 -6.72 -13.38
C ASN A 251 3.65 -6.78 -14.70
N ILE A 252 3.47 -5.63 -15.33
CA ILE A 252 2.80 -5.49 -16.63
C ILE A 252 3.83 -5.27 -17.72
N ASP A 253 3.56 -5.85 -18.89
CA ASP A 253 4.33 -5.52 -20.09
C ASP A 253 3.88 -4.17 -20.63
N ILE A 254 4.85 -3.27 -20.81
CA ILE A 254 4.59 -1.96 -21.40
C ILE A 254 5.51 -1.69 -22.59
N GLU A 255 5.02 -0.90 -23.55
CA GLU A 255 5.85 -0.39 -24.64
C GLU A 255 5.71 1.12 -24.79
N VAL A 256 6.85 1.81 -24.79
CA VAL A 256 6.95 3.22 -25.15
C VAL A 256 7.13 3.34 -26.68
N LYS A 257 6.03 3.52 -27.42
CA LYS A 257 6.02 3.50 -28.92
C LYS A 257 6.98 4.49 -29.58
N ASN A 258 7.37 5.58 -28.90
CA ASN A 258 8.39 6.51 -29.38
C ASN A 258 9.54 6.63 -28.38
N ARG A 259 10.35 5.57 -28.30
CA ARG A 259 11.54 5.50 -27.43
C ARG A 259 12.52 6.67 -27.61
N ARG A 260 12.46 7.43 -28.71
CA ARG A 260 13.32 8.61 -28.93
C ARG A 260 12.56 9.90 -28.61
N ILE A 261 12.64 10.30 -27.35
CA ILE A 261 11.99 11.52 -26.87
C ILE A 261 12.88 12.73 -27.21
N ARG A 262 12.33 13.69 -27.96
CA ARG A 262 13.02 14.95 -28.28
C ARG A 262 12.45 16.05 -27.39
N LEU A 263 13.31 16.61 -26.53
CA LEU A 263 12.97 17.70 -25.64
C LEU A 263 13.59 18.99 -26.18
N LYS A 264 12.75 19.95 -26.60
CA LYS A 264 13.20 21.29 -26.99
C LYS A 264 12.93 22.27 -25.86
N ILE A 265 13.98 22.95 -25.40
CA ILE A 265 13.90 24.04 -24.42
C ILE A 265 14.33 25.33 -25.11
N ASP A 266 13.49 26.36 -25.02
CA ASP A 266 13.73 27.70 -25.55
C ASP A 266 13.47 28.70 -24.43
N ASP A 267 14.46 29.54 -24.12
CA ASP A 267 14.42 30.52 -23.03
C ASP A 267 13.98 29.91 -21.67
N GLY A 268 14.42 28.68 -21.36
CA GLY A 268 14.06 27.96 -20.13
C GLY A 268 12.66 27.33 -20.13
N GLU A 269 11.87 27.55 -21.18
CA GLU A 269 10.55 26.94 -21.32
C GLU A 269 10.58 25.70 -22.23
N CYS A 270 9.90 24.64 -21.80
CA CYS A 270 9.65 23.50 -22.67
C CYS A 270 8.71 23.90 -23.81
N LYS A 271 9.19 23.81 -25.06
CA LYS A 271 8.42 24.06 -26.30
C LYS A 271 8.11 22.78 -27.08
N ALA A 272 8.32 21.61 -26.47
CA ALA A 272 8.06 20.34 -27.12
C ALA A 272 6.54 20.10 -27.25
N TYR A 273 6.03 19.99 -28.48
CA TYR A 273 4.65 19.57 -28.75
C TYR A 273 4.50 18.03 -28.83
N GLY A 274 5.41 17.30 -28.18
CA GLY A 274 5.47 15.85 -28.24
C GLY A 274 4.58 15.17 -27.20
N LYS A 275 4.07 13.99 -27.57
CA LYS A 275 3.44 13.05 -26.64
C LYS A 275 4.34 11.81 -26.51
N VAL A 276 4.44 11.27 -25.30
CA VAL A 276 4.94 9.90 -25.07
C VAL A 276 3.73 8.99 -25.00
N TRP A 277 3.78 7.88 -25.74
CA TRP A 277 2.68 6.93 -25.84
C TRP A 277 3.16 5.65 -25.18
N VAL A 278 2.43 5.22 -24.16
CA VAL A 278 2.73 4.00 -23.42
C VAL A 278 1.58 3.04 -23.63
N VAL A 279 1.87 1.85 -24.15
CA VAL A 279 0.91 0.75 -24.23
C VAL A 279 1.09 -0.12 -23.01
N ILE A 280 0.01 -0.47 -22.33
CA ILE A 280 -0.03 -1.58 -21.38
C ILE A 280 -0.74 -2.72 -22.09
N TYR A 281 -0.04 -3.82 -22.29
CA TYR A 281 -0.57 -4.95 -23.05
C TYR A 281 -1.56 -5.77 -22.22
N GLY A 282 -2.72 -6.05 -22.82
CA GLY A 282 -3.61 -7.09 -22.31
C GLY A 282 -2.99 -8.46 -22.56
N THR A 283 -3.17 -9.40 -21.64
CA THR A 283 -2.71 -10.79 -21.81
C THR A 283 -3.71 -11.75 -21.21
N SER A 284 -3.45 -13.06 -21.32
CA SER A 284 -4.23 -14.07 -20.60
C SER A 284 -4.18 -13.92 -19.08
N ASN A 285 -3.16 -13.26 -18.54
CA ASN A 285 -2.90 -13.12 -17.11
C ASN A 285 -3.15 -11.70 -16.59
N PHE A 286 -3.43 -10.74 -17.48
CA PHE A 286 -3.68 -9.35 -17.10
C PHE A 286 -4.69 -8.70 -18.03
N ASP A 287 -5.81 -8.26 -17.46
CA ASP A 287 -6.81 -7.49 -18.19
C ASP A 287 -6.49 -5.98 -18.09
N ALA A 288 -5.90 -5.42 -19.13
CA ALA A 288 -5.53 -4.00 -19.15
C ALA A 288 -6.75 -3.05 -19.14
N THR A 289 -7.98 -3.55 -19.33
CA THR A 289 -9.20 -2.75 -19.13
C THR A 289 -9.45 -2.41 -17.66
N THR A 290 -8.85 -3.16 -16.74
CA THR A 290 -8.93 -2.90 -15.30
C THR A 290 -8.04 -1.75 -14.85
N VAL A 291 -7.15 -1.21 -15.69
CA VAL A 291 -6.23 -0.13 -15.28
C VAL A 291 -7.00 1.14 -14.94
N ASN A 292 -6.81 1.65 -13.72
CA ASN A 292 -7.30 2.97 -13.32
C ASN A 292 -6.35 4.05 -13.83
N LYS A 293 -6.65 4.54 -15.04
CA LYS A 293 -5.85 5.54 -15.77
C LYS A 293 -5.59 6.83 -14.98
N SER A 294 -6.44 7.18 -14.01
CA SER A 294 -6.28 8.39 -13.20
C SER A 294 -5.18 8.26 -12.14
N THR A 295 -4.81 7.04 -11.79
CA THR A 295 -3.73 6.73 -10.83
C THR A 295 -2.40 6.48 -11.52
N ALA A 296 -2.42 6.20 -12.84
CA ALA A 296 -1.23 5.91 -13.61
C ALA A 296 -0.28 7.12 -13.66
N VAL A 297 1.00 6.89 -13.38
CA VAL A 297 2.06 7.88 -13.49
C VAL A 297 3.28 7.28 -14.20
N LEU A 298 3.97 8.11 -14.97
CA LEU A 298 5.18 7.73 -15.72
C LEU A 298 6.33 8.62 -15.29
N GLY A 299 7.50 8.03 -15.06
CA GLY A 299 8.72 8.77 -14.74
C GLY A 299 9.98 7.93 -14.78
N ASP A 300 11.11 8.63 -14.78
CA ASP A 300 12.43 8.07 -14.54
C ASP A 300 12.58 7.78 -13.04
N PRO A 301 12.79 6.51 -12.64
CA PRO A 301 12.88 6.14 -11.24
C PRO A 301 14.03 6.84 -10.49
N ALA A 302 15.07 7.30 -11.19
CA ALA A 302 16.21 7.99 -10.57
C ALA A 302 15.93 9.46 -10.21
N LEU A 303 14.90 10.08 -10.79
CA LEU A 303 14.63 11.52 -10.63
C LEU A 303 13.56 11.82 -9.57
N GLY A 304 12.77 10.82 -9.15
CA GLY A 304 11.68 10.96 -8.17
C GLY A 304 10.46 11.77 -8.66
N GLY A 305 10.52 12.38 -9.84
CA GLY A 305 9.39 13.05 -10.48
C GLY A 305 8.51 12.09 -11.29
N ALA A 306 7.23 12.43 -11.44
CA ALA A 306 6.30 11.66 -12.26
C ALA A 306 5.23 12.54 -12.92
N ALA A 307 4.63 12.07 -14.01
CA ALA A 307 3.47 12.73 -14.63
C ALA A 307 2.33 11.76 -14.91
N GLN A 308 1.10 12.24 -14.77
CA GLN A 308 -0.11 11.52 -15.15
C GLN A 308 -0.37 11.60 -16.67
N PRO A 309 -1.11 10.63 -17.24
CA PRO A 309 -1.52 10.70 -18.64
C PRO A 309 -2.54 11.84 -18.86
N ILE A 310 -2.46 12.48 -20.02
CA ILE A 310 -3.44 13.49 -20.47
C ILE A 310 -4.77 12.81 -20.83
N PHE A 311 -4.71 11.63 -21.41
CA PHE A 311 -5.86 10.77 -21.72
C PHE A 311 -5.39 9.34 -22.01
N GLY A 312 -6.32 8.39 -22.08
CA GLY A 312 -6.02 7.02 -22.49
C GLY A 312 -7.18 6.29 -23.16
N VAL A 313 -6.88 5.38 -24.07
CA VAL A 313 -7.83 4.65 -24.93
C VAL A 313 -7.64 3.15 -24.73
N LEU A 314 -8.74 2.40 -24.80
CA LEU A 314 -8.68 0.93 -24.84
C LEU A 314 -8.78 0.46 -26.29
N TRP A 315 -7.80 -0.31 -26.74
CA TRP A 315 -7.73 -0.81 -28.11
C TRP A 315 -6.90 -2.09 -28.13
N ASP A 316 -7.30 -3.10 -28.92
CA ASP A 316 -6.50 -4.31 -29.18
C ASP A 316 -5.48 -4.01 -30.30
N LEU A 317 -4.28 -3.56 -29.92
CA LEU A 317 -3.31 -2.94 -30.83
C LEU A 317 -2.53 -3.97 -31.63
N ASP A 318 -2.27 -5.14 -31.06
CA ASP A 318 -1.52 -6.22 -31.69
C ASP A 318 -2.41 -7.33 -32.27
N ARG A 319 -3.73 -7.28 -32.02
CA ARG A 319 -4.76 -8.20 -32.54
C ARG A 319 -4.68 -9.60 -31.95
N ASP A 320 -4.25 -9.70 -30.71
CA ASP A 320 -4.21 -10.98 -29.98
C ASP A 320 -5.56 -11.37 -29.34
N GLY A 321 -6.54 -10.45 -29.38
CA GLY A 321 -7.88 -10.63 -28.84
C GLY A 321 -8.08 -10.08 -27.43
N TYR A 322 -7.02 -9.60 -26.78
CA TYR A 322 -7.07 -8.88 -25.52
C TYR A 322 -7.11 -7.36 -25.78
N LYS A 323 -7.65 -6.58 -24.84
CA LYS A 323 -7.66 -5.12 -24.96
C LYS A 323 -6.43 -4.54 -24.29
N ASP A 324 -5.72 -3.66 -24.98
CA ASP A 324 -4.60 -2.90 -24.43
C ASP A 324 -5.08 -1.55 -23.90
N CYS A 325 -4.31 -1.00 -22.96
CA CYS A 325 -4.50 0.35 -22.45
C CYS A 325 -3.41 1.28 -23.00
N LEU A 326 -3.78 2.14 -23.96
CA LEU A 326 -2.89 3.14 -24.54
C LEU A 326 -3.00 4.46 -23.78
N LEU A 327 -1.93 4.88 -23.13
CA LEU A 327 -1.81 6.10 -22.35
C LEU A 327 -0.96 7.16 -23.07
N PHE A 328 -1.37 8.42 -22.98
CA PHE A 328 -0.69 9.55 -23.63
C PHE A 328 -0.19 10.56 -22.61
N PHE A 329 1.12 10.78 -22.55
CA PHE A 329 1.77 11.72 -21.63
C PHE A 329 2.32 12.93 -22.37
N SER A 330 2.28 14.10 -21.74
CA SER A 330 2.91 15.32 -22.27
C SER A 330 4.41 15.29 -22.00
N VAL A 331 5.24 15.39 -23.04
CA VAL A 331 6.70 15.49 -22.88
C VAL A 331 7.08 16.68 -21.99
N CYS A 332 6.39 17.81 -22.14
CA CYS A 332 6.65 18.98 -21.31
C CYS A 332 6.19 18.82 -19.86
N GLN A 333 5.12 18.06 -19.60
CA GLN A 333 4.70 17.79 -18.22
C GLN A 333 5.68 16.83 -17.54
N LEU A 334 6.11 15.78 -18.25
CA LEU A 334 7.16 14.90 -17.78
C LEU A 334 8.42 15.69 -17.40
N TYR A 335 8.91 16.57 -18.29
CA TYR A 335 10.10 17.38 -17.99
C TYR A 335 9.88 18.36 -16.82
N LYS A 336 8.76 19.11 -16.82
CA LYS A 336 8.48 20.11 -15.77
C LYS A 336 8.30 19.49 -14.39
N ASN A 337 7.78 18.26 -14.33
CA ASN A 337 7.60 17.52 -13.10
C ASN A 337 8.90 16.83 -12.63
N GLY A 338 10.02 17.01 -13.34
CA GLY A 338 11.26 16.29 -13.06
C GLY A 338 11.15 14.78 -13.33
N ALA A 339 10.17 14.33 -14.13
CA ALA A 339 9.96 12.93 -14.44
C ALA A 339 10.87 12.41 -15.54
N ILE A 340 11.48 13.30 -16.34
CA ILE A 340 12.50 12.94 -17.34
C ILE A 340 13.57 14.02 -17.42
N HIS A 341 14.78 13.61 -17.77
CA HIS A 341 15.91 14.47 -18.08
C HIS A 341 16.66 13.98 -19.33
N GLY A 342 17.70 14.70 -19.77
CA GLY A 342 18.44 14.39 -21.00
C GLY A 342 19.24 13.09 -20.97
N ASP A 343 19.44 12.50 -19.80
CA ASP A 343 20.13 11.24 -19.52
C ASP A 343 19.19 10.10 -19.13
N THR A 344 17.87 10.33 -19.14
CA THR A 344 16.87 9.28 -18.90
C THR A 344 16.97 8.19 -19.97
N ILE A 345 17.17 6.95 -19.50
CA ILE A 345 17.29 5.73 -20.33
C ILE A 345 16.16 4.73 -20.13
N GLU A 346 15.35 4.90 -19.09
CA GLU A 346 14.23 4.02 -18.74
C GLU A 346 13.07 4.89 -18.25
N LEU A 347 11.85 4.48 -18.57
CA LEU A 347 10.64 5.00 -17.92
C LEU A 347 9.92 3.87 -17.23
N VAL A 348 9.53 4.12 -15.98
CA VAL A 348 8.69 3.23 -15.19
C VAL A 348 7.28 3.83 -15.16
N LEU A 349 6.31 3.01 -15.55
CA LEU A 349 4.90 3.27 -15.35
C LEU A 349 4.48 2.57 -14.05
N THR A 350 3.91 3.33 -13.11
CA THR A 350 3.19 2.77 -11.97
C THR A 350 1.74 3.22 -11.98
N GLY A 351 0.87 2.51 -11.28
CA GLY A 351 -0.53 2.87 -11.14
C GLY A 351 -1.30 1.83 -10.34
N LEU A 352 -2.61 1.94 -10.34
CA LEU A 352 -3.51 0.97 -9.74
C LEU A 352 -4.49 0.43 -10.80
N THR A 353 -5.00 -0.78 -10.58
CA THR A 353 -6.24 -1.25 -11.22
C THR A 353 -7.46 -0.58 -10.56
N ASN A 354 -8.64 -0.77 -11.12
CA ASN A 354 -9.90 -0.30 -10.55
C ASN A 354 -10.19 -0.95 -9.18
N GLU A 355 -9.59 -2.12 -8.91
CA GLU A 355 -9.67 -2.85 -7.66
C GLU A 355 -8.57 -2.43 -6.66
N GLY A 356 -7.72 -1.47 -7.02
CA GLY A 356 -6.65 -0.98 -6.14
C GLY A 356 -5.38 -1.84 -6.17
N VAL A 357 -5.26 -2.80 -7.09
CA VAL A 357 -4.02 -3.59 -7.26
C VAL A 357 -2.94 -2.71 -7.88
N GLU A 358 -1.76 -2.65 -7.29
CA GLU A 358 -0.63 -1.93 -7.89
C GLU A 358 -0.17 -2.60 -9.19
N ILE A 359 0.13 -1.80 -10.20
CA ILE A 359 0.74 -2.23 -11.46
C ILE A 359 2.07 -1.51 -11.64
N ILE A 360 3.07 -2.22 -12.15
CA ILE A 360 4.38 -1.66 -12.49
C ILE A 360 4.87 -2.25 -13.81
N GLY A 361 5.39 -1.40 -14.69
CA GLY A 361 6.06 -1.81 -15.92
C GLY A 361 7.13 -0.82 -16.30
N SER A 362 8.16 -1.26 -17.03
CA SER A 362 9.19 -0.37 -17.55
C SER A 362 9.52 -0.65 -19.01
N ASP A 363 10.00 0.38 -19.72
CA ASP A 363 10.58 0.25 -21.06
C ASP A 363 11.75 1.22 -21.24
N GLU A 364 12.68 0.86 -22.11
CA GLU A 364 13.84 1.65 -22.44
C GLU A 364 13.47 2.86 -23.32
N VAL A 365 14.10 4.00 -23.03
CA VAL A 365 13.98 5.22 -23.82
C VAL A 365 15.34 5.87 -24.06
N ARG A 366 15.36 6.88 -24.92
CA ARG A 366 16.47 7.82 -25.06
C ARG A 366 15.89 9.21 -25.19
N VAL A 367 16.15 10.03 -24.18
CA VAL A 367 15.82 11.45 -24.24
C VAL A 367 16.98 12.20 -24.89
N ARG A 368 16.67 13.14 -25.80
CA ARG A 368 17.64 14.08 -26.36
C ARG A 368 17.20 15.49 -26.07
N LEU A 369 18.04 16.20 -25.34
CA LEU A 369 17.86 17.61 -25.03
C LEU A 369 18.42 18.48 -26.16
N TYR A 370 17.56 19.36 -26.69
CA TYR A 370 17.92 20.41 -27.64
C TYR A 370 17.71 21.75 -26.96
N VAL A 371 18.80 22.38 -26.52
CA VAL A 371 18.78 23.74 -25.98
C VAL A 371 19.10 24.71 -27.10
N ASP A 372 18.12 25.55 -27.44
CA ASP A 372 18.28 26.53 -28.51
C ASP A 372 18.92 27.82 -27.96
N ASN A 373 20.26 27.84 -27.88
CA ASN A 373 21.00 29.03 -27.45
C ASN A 373 21.12 30.09 -28.56
N SER A 374 20.42 29.95 -29.69
CA SER A 374 20.59 30.84 -30.85
C SER A 374 20.07 32.27 -30.63
N ARG A 375 19.42 32.54 -29.49
CA ARG A 375 19.07 33.90 -29.02
C ARG A 375 20.08 34.48 -28.03
N GLY A 376 21.38 34.21 -28.21
CA GLY A 376 22.40 35.08 -27.62
C GLY A 376 22.07 36.56 -27.93
N PRO A 377 22.29 37.50 -27.00
CA PRO A 377 21.85 38.89 -27.14
C PRO A 377 22.28 39.39 -28.51
N ARG A 378 21.29 39.77 -29.35
CA ARG A 378 21.61 40.44 -30.61
C ARG A 378 22.38 41.68 -30.22
N GLY A 379 23.70 41.65 -30.41
CA GLY A 379 24.55 42.81 -30.23
C GLY A 379 23.94 43.99 -30.98
N PRO A 380 24.06 45.22 -30.46
CA PRO A 380 23.40 46.38 -31.03
C PRO A 380 23.67 46.43 -32.54
N ARG A 381 22.58 46.46 -33.33
CA ARG A 381 22.70 46.69 -34.78
C ARG A 381 23.32 48.07 -34.95
N VAL A 382 24.61 48.10 -35.32
CA VAL A 382 25.25 49.32 -35.78
C VAL A 382 24.56 49.69 -37.09
N ALA A 383 23.79 50.79 -37.08
CA ALA A 383 23.23 51.37 -38.29
C ALA A 383 24.38 51.98 -39.08
N HIS A 384 24.54 51.58 -40.34
CA HIS A 384 25.47 52.18 -41.29
C HIS A 384 24.80 53.26 -42.12
#